data_AF-A0A2S9YMK9-F1
#
_entry.id   AF-A0A2S9YMK9-F1
#
_cell.length_a   1.000
_cell.length_b   1.000
_cell.length_c   1.000
_cell.angle_alpha   90.00
_cell.angle_beta   90.00
_cell.angle_gamma   90.00
#
_symmetry.space_group_name_H-M   'P 1'
#
loop_
_entity.id
_entity.type
_entity.pdbx_description
1 polymer ?
#
loop_
_entity_poly.entity_id
_entity_poly.type
_entity_poly.pdbx_seq_one_letter_code
_entity_poly.pdbx_strand_id
1 'polypeptide(L)'
;MRRRPILSLLALSASLVSFTACAEPTPAPVDPSQADRELPPAKPSAPELSAEHIHAAVGFLADDAQQGRAPGTEADARVQAWIIERMQAAGLEPGGDDGFVQRFEVGDGARLRDGQLSRFGATRGRVPDITHEIVPFGHDTGETAVIGRLVFVGHGVPGEADDPGDFAGLELEGAIAVALLGAADPHAPPAKTRPQSKLIAARDRGAVGMVLWDPNSDAPWANHGQFSELEIPAVFVGKAGTEALRDAMRVGKQAAPKLGASSRAAVELHTPIEPVVLSTANLLGVLPGSAPAETRKRVIIGAHMDHLGLGTSSSLAPGEHAIHNGADDNASGVAVVLELAAALAQLTPEQRPHDLVFVTFGAEEMGLLGSKHMVEALPKSERARVLAMLNFDMVGRLRDQEALALNGTGTAKEWPELLELANPTGDTHLKLAGTSDGWGPSDHASFYGEGVPVLHFFTGAHDDYHKPSDDLDKLDSAGAAAVGELAGRIVLALLDRRESLTYVKVERASMGRTVFRVSLGTMPDYGREVDGMALSGVSEGGPAAAAGLQKGDVITRIGARAVHNIDDYMACFGELEPGVAVEIEWTRDGATQTGQLTPAAPRSK
;
A
#
# COMPACT_ATOMS: atom_id res chain seq x y z
N MET A 1 -36.38 13.84 76.54
CA MET A 1 -37.49 14.51 75.84
C MET A 1 -38.45 13.46 75.33
N ARG A 2 -39.74 13.61 75.68
CA ARG A 2 -40.85 12.70 75.32
C ARG A 2 -41.25 12.90 73.86
N ARG A 3 -41.60 11.82 73.15
CA ARG A 3 -42.92 11.59 72.50
C ARG A 3 -42.92 10.26 71.73
N ARG A 4 -43.87 9.37 72.10
CA ARG A 4 -44.45 8.30 71.27
C ARG A 4 -45.58 8.90 70.40
N PRO A 5 -46.07 8.24 69.32
CA PRO A 5 -47.10 7.18 69.41
C PRO A 5 -46.81 5.98 68.44
N ILE A 6 -47.15 4.71 68.72
CA ILE A 6 -48.44 3.96 68.71
C ILE A 6 -49.09 3.80 67.32
N LEU A 7 -49.36 2.51 67.00
CA LEU A 7 -50.28 1.85 66.05
C LEU A 7 -49.59 1.14 64.86
N SER A 8 -49.94 -0.07 64.41
CA SER A 8 -50.67 -1.25 64.91
C SER A 8 -50.90 -2.16 63.69
N LEU A 9 -50.65 -3.46 63.87
CA LEU A 9 -51.24 -4.64 63.21
C LEU A 9 -50.87 -5.11 61.79
N LEU A 10 -50.87 -6.46 61.73
CA LEU A 10 -51.00 -7.44 60.64
C LEU A 10 -49.68 -7.94 60.02
N ALA A 11 -49.09 -9.05 60.50
CA ALA A 11 -49.50 -10.47 60.44
C ALA A 11 -49.14 -11.15 59.11
N LEU A 12 -48.15 -12.06 59.15
CA LEU A 12 -48.17 -13.44 58.63
C LEU A 12 -46.76 -14.02 58.84
N SER A 13 -46.62 -14.95 59.80
CA SER A 13 -46.52 -16.40 59.56
C SER A 13 -45.15 -16.81 59.00
N ALA A 14 -44.32 -17.47 59.82
CA ALA A 14 -44.14 -18.94 59.77
C ALA A 14 -42.96 -19.30 58.83
N SER A 15 -42.03 -20.20 59.11
CA SER A 15 -41.87 -21.16 60.19
C SER A 15 -40.42 -21.64 60.18
N LEU A 16 -40.07 -22.30 61.29
CA LEU A 16 -38.80 -22.93 61.59
C LEU A 16 -38.21 -23.79 60.47
N VAL A 17 -36.89 -23.70 60.44
CA VAL A 17 -35.91 -24.62 59.87
C VAL A 17 -36.15 -26.04 60.37
N SER A 18 -36.25 -26.98 59.43
CA SER A 18 -35.96 -28.40 59.63
C SER A 18 -34.95 -28.84 58.57
N PHE A 19 -33.83 -29.40 59.03
CA PHE A 19 -32.82 -30.04 58.21
C PHE A 19 -33.41 -31.25 57.50
N THR A 20 -33.39 -31.25 56.16
CA THR A 20 -33.58 -32.46 55.34
C THR A 20 -32.36 -32.63 54.44
N ALA A 21 -31.68 -33.76 54.60
CA ALA A 21 -30.69 -34.24 53.66
C ALA A 21 -31.38 -34.56 52.32
N CYS A 22 -30.95 -33.91 51.24
CA CYS A 22 -31.36 -34.28 49.89
C CYS A 22 -30.39 -35.34 49.36
N ALA A 23 -30.91 -36.53 49.12
CA ALA A 23 -30.30 -37.53 48.27
C ALA A 23 -30.28 -37.02 46.81
N GLU A 24 -29.22 -37.31 46.08
CA GLU A 24 -29.13 -37.06 44.63
C GLU A 24 -30.25 -37.81 43.89
N PRO A 25 -30.86 -37.20 42.86
CA PRO A 25 -31.86 -37.88 42.06
C PRO A 25 -31.20 -38.98 41.22
N THR A 26 -31.66 -40.22 41.39
CA THR A 26 -31.33 -41.33 40.49
C THR A 26 -31.69 -40.93 39.04
N PRO A 27 -30.77 -41.04 38.06
CA PRO A 27 -31.08 -40.74 36.68
C PRO A 27 -32.19 -41.69 36.20
N ALA A 28 -33.16 -41.15 35.46
CA ALA A 28 -34.17 -41.95 34.81
C ALA A 28 -33.49 -42.97 33.85
N PRO A 29 -34.06 -44.17 33.66
CA PRO A 29 -33.51 -45.13 32.71
C PRO A 29 -33.50 -44.50 31.31
N VAL A 30 -32.34 -44.44 30.70
CA VAL A 30 -32.17 -43.98 29.32
C VAL A 30 -32.86 -45.00 28.41
N ASP A 31 -33.77 -44.51 27.56
CA ASP A 31 -34.46 -45.30 26.55
C ASP A 31 -33.42 -45.94 25.59
N PRO A 32 -33.30 -47.27 25.53
CA PRO A 32 -32.33 -47.95 24.65
C PRO A 32 -32.58 -47.68 23.15
N SER A 33 -33.72 -47.10 22.77
CA SER A 33 -34.04 -46.75 21.38
C SER A 33 -33.41 -45.45 20.87
N GLN A 34 -32.66 -44.72 21.71
CA GLN A 34 -31.90 -43.52 21.30
C GLN A 34 -30.40 -43.76 21.04
N ALA A 35 -29.93 -45.02 21.16
CA ALA A 35 -28.50 -45.35 21.01
C ALA A 35 -27.97 -45.31 19.56
N ASP A 36 -28.86 -45.25 18.55
CA ASP A 36 -28.49 -45.31 17.12
C ASP A 36 -28.70 -43.97 16.38
N ARG A 37 -28.68 -42.83 17.09
CA ARG A 37 -28.46 -41.55 16.39
C ARG A 37 -26.98 -41.43 16.07
N GLU A 38 -26.65 -41.73 14.81
CA GLU A 38 -25.38 -41.37 14.20
C GLU A 38 -25.05 -39.92 14.60
N LEU A 39 -24.01 -39.77 15.43
CA LEU A 39 -23.53 -38.45 15.85
C LEU A 39 -23.23 -37.66 14.57
N PRO A 40 -23.66 -36.38 14.46
CA PRO A 40 -23.24 -35.57 13.34
C PRO A 40 -21.71 -35.62 13.25
N PRO A 41 -21.14 -35.68 12.03
CA PRO A 41 -19.69 -35.73 11.88
C PRO A 41 -19.06 -34.62 12.71
N ALA A 42 -18.01 -34.97 13.46
CA ALA A 42 -17.30 -33.99 14.28
C ALA A 42 -16.92 -32.80 13.41
N LYS A 43 -17.27 -31.58 13.86
CA LYS A 43 -16.83 -30.36 13.17
C LYS A 43 -15.30 -30.41 13.02
N PRO A 44 -14.75 -30.02 11.87
CA PRO A 44 -13.30 -30.03 11.68
C PRO A 44 -12.64 -29.23 12.81
N SER A 45 -11.64 -29.81 13.47
CA SER A 45 -10.77 -29.05 14.37
C SER A 45 -9.90 -28.11 13.54
N ALA A 46 -9.47 -27.00 14.15
CA ALA A 46 -8.54 -26.08 13.51
C ALA A 46 -7.29 -26.83 13.00
N PRO A 47 -6.73 -26.44 11.84
CA PRO A 47 -5.41 -26.92 11.46
C PRO A 47 -4.39 -26.48 12.52
N GLU A 48 -3.57 -27.39 13.01
CA GLU A 48 -2.37 -27.07 13.82
C GLU A 48 -1.25 -26.69 12.84
N LEU A 49 -0.59 -25.55 13.07
CA LEU A 49 0.47 -25.07 12.18
C LEU A 49 1.85 -25.27 12.82
N SER A 50 2.82 -25.73 12.03
CA SER A 50 4.18 -25.96 12.53
C SER A 50 4.98 -24.65 12.59
N ALA A 51 5.27 -24.20 13.82
CA ALA A 51 6.19 -23.08 14.06
C ALA A 51 7.59 -23.37 13.47
N GLU A 52 8.03 -24.63 13.43
CA GLU A 52 9.30 -25.04 12.82
C GLU A 52 9.29 -24.86 11.29
N HIS A 53 8.19 -25.24 10.62
CA HIS A 53 8.07 -25.03 9.18
C HIS A 53 7.98 -23.55 8.84
N ILE A 54 7.26 -22.76 9.63
CA ILE A 54 7.20 -21.30 9.48
C ILE A 54 8.60 -20.70 9.64
N HIS A 55 9.34 -21.08 10.69
CA HIS A 55 10.71 -20.60 10.89
C HIS A 55 11.62 -20.95 9.71
N ALA A 56 11.54 -22.18 9.19
CA ALA A 56 12.33 -22.61 8.05
C ALA A 56 11.94 -21.90 6.74
N ALA A 57 10.65 -21.60 6.55
CA ALA A 57 10.16 -20.83 5.41
C ALA A 57 10.68 -19.39 5.45
N VAL A 58 10.54 -18.70 6.59
CA VAL A 58 11.09 -17.35 6.77
C VAL A 58 12.61 -17.36 6.61
N GLY A 59 13.30 -18.36 7.17
CA GLY A 59 14.75 -18.48 7.05
C GLY A 59 15.24 -18.66 5.61
N PHE A 60 14.43 -19.18 4.69
CA PHE A 60 14.75 -19.17 3.26
C PHE A 60 14.45 -17.83 2.59
N LEU A 61 13.28 -17.25 2.89
CA LEU A 61 12.78 -16.03 2.24
C LEU A 61 13.56 -14.77 2.64
N ALA A 62 14.03 -14.73 3.89
CA ALA A 62 14.78 -13.65 4.51
C ALA A 62 16.29 -13.95 4.59
N ASP A 63 16.79 -14.92 3.82
CA ASP A 63 18.23 -15.15 3.69
C ASP A 63 18.86 -14.08 2.78
N ASP A 64 20.09 -13.64 3.11
CA ASP A 64 20.86 -12.71 2.28
C ASP A 64 20.99 -13.16 0.81
N ALA A 65 20.94 -14.48 0.55
CA ALA A 65 20.92 -15.04 -0.79
C ALA A 65 19.69 -14.59 -1.62
N GLN A 66 18.60 -14.17 -0.98
CA GLN A 66 17.43 -13.57 -1.64
C GLN A 66 17.53 -12.06 -1.76
N GLN A 67 18.61 -11.43 -1.29
CA GLN A 67 18.94 -10.03 -1.61
C GLN A 67 17.76 -9.07 -1.38
N GLY A 68 16.92 -9.33 -0.38
CA GLY A 68 15.74 -8.54 -0.06
C GLY A 68 14.60 -8.58 -1.07
N ARG A 69 14.59 -9.56 -1.99
CA ARG A 69 13.42 -9.99 -2.80
C ARG A 69 12.67 -8.84 -3.48
N ALA A 70 13.41 -7.86 -4.01
CA ALA A 70 12.85 -6.74 -4.76
C ALA A 70 12.21 -7.20 -6.08
N PRO A 71 11.03 -6.66 -6.49
CA PRO A 71 10.34 -7.07 -7.71
C PRO A 71 11.22 -7.02 -8.96
N GLY A 72 11.05 -8.00 -9.86
CA GLY A 72 11.73 -8.05 -11.16
C GLY A 72 13.23 -8.37 -11.13
N THR A 73 13.79 -8.67 -9.95
CA THR A 73 15.17 -9.11 -9.80
C THR A 73 15.33 -10.62 -10.01
N GLU A 74 16.57 -11.10 -10.14
CA GLU A 74 16.84 -12.55 -10.11
C GLU A 74 16.42 -13.19 -8.78
N ALA A 75 16.44 -12.43 -7.69
CA ALA A 75 15.99 -12.91 -6.39
C ALA A 75 14.47 -13.10 -6.34
N ASP A 76 13.70 -12.16 -6.89
CA ASP A 76 12.25 -12.32 -7.08
C ASP A 76 11.95 -13.63 -7.85
N ALA A 77 12.64 -13.87 -8.98
CA ALA A 77 12.47 -15.12 -9.73
C ALA A 77 12.82 -16.39 -8.92
N ARG A 78 13.84 -16.37 -8.07
CA ARG A 78 14.19 -17.49 -7.18
C ARG A 78 13.13 -17.73 -6.12
N VAL A 79 12.65 -16.67 -5.47
CA VAL A 79 11.59 -16.73 -4.46
C VAL A 79 10.30 -17.27 -5.09
N GLN A 80 9.96 -16.80 -6.30
CA GLN A 80 8.79 -17.30 -7.00
C GLN A 80 8.86 -18.80 -7.28
N ALA A 81 9.99 -19.28 -7.80
CA ALA A 81 10.19 -20.70 -8.06
C ALA A 81 10.06 -21.56 -6.80
N TRP A 82 10.62 -21.09 -5.68
CA TRP A 82 10.52 -21.78 -4.39
C TRP A 82 9.08 -21.80 -3.84
N ILE A 83 8.34 -20.69 -3.92
CA ILE A 83 6.94 -20.64 -3.49
C ILE A 83 6.09 -21.61 -4.33
N ILE A 84 6.28 -21.65 -5.65
CA ILE A 84 5.59 -22.59 -6.54
C ILE A 84 5.87 -24.05 -6.11
N GLU A 85 7.12 -24.39 -5.78
CA GLU A 85 7.47 -25.72 -5.28
C GLU A 85 6.71 -26.04 -3.98
N ARG A 86 6.61 -25.09 -3.05
CA ARG A 86 5.85 -25.26 -1.80
C ARG A 86 4.35 -25.41 -2.04
N MET A 87 3.78 -24.63 -2.96
CA MET A 87 2.38 -24.76 -3.36
C MET A 87 2.11 -26.14 -3.99
N GLN A 88 2.99 -26.62 -4.86
CA GLN A 88 2.88 -27.96 -5.45
C GLN A 88 3.01 -29.07 -4.41
N ALA A 89 3.94 -28.93 -3.46
CA ALA A 89 4.11 -29.89 -2.36
C ALA A 89 2.88 -29.94 -1.44
N ALA A 90 2.18 -28.83 -1.26
CA ALA A 90 0.89 -28.77 -0.56
C ALA A 90 -0.29 -29.35 -1.38
N GLY A 91 -0.07 -29.75 -2.64
CA GLY A 91 -1.10 -30.32 -3.50
C GLY A 91 -2.04 -29.28 -4.11
N LEU A 92 -1.64 -28.01 -4.16
CA LEU A 92 -2.42 -26.97 -4.81
C LEU A 92 -2.49 -27.18 -6.33
N GLU A 93 -3.64 -26.89 -6.93
CA GLU A 93 -3.77 -26.77 -8.38
C GLU A 93 -3.31 -25.36 -8.83
N PRO A 94 -2.75 -25.22 -10.04
CA PRO A 94 -2.34 -23.92 -10.54
C PRO A 94 -3.53 -22.97 -10.75
N GLY A 95 -3.43 -21.72 -10.25
CA GLY A 95 -4.48 -20.70 -10.33
C GLY A 95 -4.12 -19.43 -11.08
N GLY A 96 -2.91 -19.36 -11.65
CA GLY A 96 -2.42 -18.24 -12.46
C GLY A 96 -2.75 -18.40 -13.95
N ASP A 97 -2.35 -17.41 -14.73
CA ASP A 97 -2.54 -17.40 -16.19
C ASP A 97 -1.53 -18.31 -16.92
N ASP A 98 -0.35 -18.53 -16.32
CA ASP A 98 0.68 -19.48 -16.73
C ASP A 98 1.04 -20.42 -15.57
N GLY A 99 0.26 -21.50 -15.42
CA GLY A 99 0.38 -22.39 -14.28
C GLY A 99 0.03 -21.66 -12.98
N PHE A 100 0.99 -21.55 -12.05
CA PHE A 100 0.78 -20.83 -10.79
C PHE A 100 0.99 -19.32 -10.94
N VAL A 101 1.55 -18.87 -12.06
CA VAL A 101 2.06 -17.51 -12.22
C VAL A 101 1.02 -16.63 -12.91
N GLN A 102 0.71 -15.48 -12.31
CA GLN A 102 0.02 -14.36 -12.95
C GLN A 102 1.04 -13.23 -13.11
N ARG A 103 1.60 -13.07 -14.32
CA ARG A 103 2.62 -12.07 -14.61
C ARG A 103 2.03 -10.69 -14.85
N PHE A 104 2.74 -9.67 -14.39
CA PHE A 104 2.44 -8.27 -14.68
C PHE A 104 3.71 -7.42 -14.72
N GLU A 105 3.56 -6.21 -15.24
CA GLU A 105 4.63 -5.23 -15.38
C GLU A 105 4.43 -4.07 -14.40
N VAL A 106 5.54 -3.55 -13.86
CA VAL A 106 5.54 -2.41 -12.94
C VAL A 106 6.61 -1.40 -13.36
N GLY A 107 6.31 -0.11 -13.21
CA GLY A 107 7.27 0.97 -13.43
C GLY A 107 8.19 1.17 -12.22
N ASP A 108 9.50 1.32 -12.46
CA ASP A 108 10.51 1.55 -11.41
C ASP A 108 11.47 2.69 -11.81
N GLY A 109 10.91 3.88 -11.93
CA GLY A 109 11.64 5.08 -12.28
C GLY A 109 12.08 5.08 -13.73
N ALA A 110 13.23 5.69 -13.98
CA ALA A 110 13.82 5.75 -15.31
C ALA A 110 15.28 5.29 -15.29
N ARG A 111 15.85 5.11 -16.47
CA ARG A 111 17.29 4.94 -16.62
C ARG A 111 17.77 5.70 -17.83
N LEU A 112 19.06 5.96 -17.88
CA LEU A 112 19.67 6.45 -19.11
C LEU A 112 19.53 5.38 -20.20
N ARG A 113 19.24 5.85 -21.42
CA ARG A 113 19.28 4.99 -22.61
C ARG A 113 20.69 4.42 -22.78
N ASP A 114 20.77 3.18 -23.25
CA ASP A 114 22.04 2.47 -23.34
C ASP A 114 23.10 3.26 -24.16
N GLY A 115 24.31 3.34 -23.61
CA GLY A 115 25.42 4.11 -24.18
C GLY A 115 25.26 5.64 -24.19
N GLN A 116 24.20 6.19 -23.58
CA GLN A 116 24.01 7.64 -23.44
C GLN A 116 24.39 8.11 -22.03
N LEU A 117 24.72 9.40 -21.92
CA LEU A 117 24.96 10.06 -20.63
C LEU A 117 24.00 11.25 -20.51
N SER A 118 23.49 11.49 -19.31
CA SER A 118 22.91 12.80 -19.04
C SER A 118 24.04 13.82 -18.94
N ARG A 119 23.87 14.98 -19.57
CA ARG A 119 24.88 16.03 -19.60
C ARG A 119 24.29 17.40 -19.38
N PHE A 120 25.11 18.24 -18.76
CA PHE A 120 24.90 19.65 -18.57
C PHE A 120 26.19 20.39 -18.95
N GLY A 121 26.12 21.31 -19.90
CA GLY A 121 27.32 21.99 -20.44
C GLY A 121 27.01 23.27 -21.19
N ALA A 122 28.00 24.16 -21.36
CA ALA A 122 27.78 25.42 -22.08
C ALA A 122 27.82 25.21 -23.61
N THR A 123 26.82 25.74 -24.33
CA THR A 123 26.74 25.73 -25.81
C THR A 123 28.01 26.27 -26.50
N ARG A 124 28.73 27.21 -25.86
CA ARG A 124 30.06 27.72 -26.27
C ARG A 124 30.88 28.18 -25.05
N GLY A 125 32.01 27.53 -24.72
CA GLY A 125 32.93 28.00 -23.67
C GLY A 125 33.70 26.91 -22.92
N ARG A 126 34.36 27.32 -21.81
CA ARG A 126 35.23 26.51 -20.92
C ARG A 126 34.49 25.79 -19.77
N VAL A 127 33.15 25.71 -19.81
CA VAL A 127 32.40 24.97 -18.78
C VAL A 127 32.54 23.48 -19.11
N PRO A 128 33.14 22.65 -18.23
CA PRO A 128 33.22 21.21 -18.47
C PRO A 128 31.82 20.62 -18.57
N ASP A 129 31.63 19.65 -19.48
CA ASP A 129 30.42 18.84 -19.48
C ASP A 129 30.34 18.09 -18.15
N ILE A 130 29.29 18.35 -17.37
CA ILE A 130 28.98 17.58 -16.18
C ILE A 130 28.11 16.43 -16.63
N THR A 131 28.67 15.22 -16.61
CA THR A 131 27.95 13.99 -16.94
C THR A 131 27.41 13.34 -15.68
N HIS A 132 26.19 12.83 -15.75
CA HIS A 132 25.53 12.15 -14.65
C HIS A 132 25.09 10.75 -15.10
N GLU A 133 25.26 9.77 -14.21
CA GLU A 133 24.88 8.36 -14.44
C GLU A 133 23.45 8.05 -14.00
N ILE A 134 22.81 8.97 -13.26
CA ILE A 134 21.47 8.80 -12.69
C ILE A 134 20.64 10.05 -12.97
N VAL A 135 19.43 9.85 -13.50
CA VAL A 135 18.44 10.90 -13.73
C VAL A 135 17.17 10.50 -12.97
N PRO A 136 16.96 11.05 -11.77
CA PRO A 136 15.94 10.53 -10.86
C PRO A 136 14.50 10.90 -11.26
N PHE A 137 14.30 11.93 -12.08
CA PHE A 137 12.98 12.42 -12.54
C PHE A 137 13.17 13.31 -13.77
N GLY A 138 12.16 13.41 -14.66
CA GLY A 138 12.11 14.42 -15.71
C GLY A 138 11.68 13.91 -17.08
N HIS A 139 11.82 14.79 -18.07
CA HIS A 139 11.47 14.53 -19.47
C HIS A 139 12.60 13.87 -20.25
N ASP A 140 12.23 12.88 -21.07
CA ASP A 140 13.15 12.32 -22.05
C ASP A 140 13.41 13.31 -23.19
N THR A 141 14.63 13.83 -23.23
CA THR A 141 15.09 14.73 -24.30
C THR A 141 15.38 14.03 -25.63
N GLY A 142 15.36 12.70 -25.67
CA GLY A 142 15.69 11.91 -26.85
C GLY A 142 17.10 12.24 -27.38
N GLU A 143 17.21 12.56 -28.68
CA GLU A 143 18.49 12.89 -29.31
C GLU A 143 18.91 14.37 -29.14
N THR A 144 18.00 15.25 -28.70
CA THR A 144 18.22 16.70 -28.73
C THR A 144 18.15 17.33 -27.34
N ALA A 145 19.21 18.01 -26.94
CA ALA A 145 19.26 18.76 -25.68
C ALA A 145 18.31 19.98 -25.69
N VAL A 146 17.78 20.34 -24.52
CA VAL A 146 17.14 21.65 -24.32
C VAL A 146 18.20 22.72 -24.09
N ILE A 147 17.92 23.94 -24.54
CA ILE A 147 18.87 25.06 -24.49
C ILE A 147 18.22 26.23 -23.75
N GLY A 148 18.86 26.68 -22.66
CA GLY A 148 18.36 27.81 -21.87
C GLY A 148 19.45 28.48 -21.06
N ARG A 149 19.22 29.70 -20.58
CA ARG A 149 20.10 30.31 -19.58
C ARG A 149 19.79 29.74 -18.21
N LEU A 150 20.79 29.62 -17.36
CA LEU A 150 20.59 29.24 -15.96
C LEU A 150 19.99 30.41 -15.18
N VAL A 151 19.02 30.15 -14.31
CA VAL A 151 18.47 31.12 -13.36
C VAL A 151 18.38 30.48 -11.98
N PHE A 152 19.05 31.05 -10.98
CA PHE A 152 18.99 30.57 -9.61
C PHE A 152 17.67 30.94 -8.95
N VAL A 153 16.92 29.93 -8.48
CA VAL A 153 15.59 30.07 -7.87
C VAL A 153 15.60 29.73 -6.37
N GLY A 154 16.74 29.85 -5.68
CA GLY A 154 16.80 29.55 -4.25
C GLY A 154 16.65 28.05 -3.99
N HIS A 155 15.68 27.65 -3.16
CA HIS A 155 15.31 26.25 -2.99
C HIS A 155 14.20 25.81 -3.95
N GLY A 156 13.64 26.72 -4.76
CA GLY A 156 12.55 26.43 -5.69
C GLY A 156 11.25 26.04 -5.00
N VAL A 157 11.05 26.45 -3.74
CA VAL A 157 9.84 26.12 -2.98
C VAL A 157 8.68 27.01 -3.46
N PRO A 158 7.57 26.43 -3.97
CA PRO A 158 6.40 27.22 -4.39
C PRO A 158 5.68 27.84 -3.17
N GLY A 159 5.11 29.04 -3.36
CA GLY A 159 4.30 29.70 -2.34
C GLY A 159 2.89 29.10 -2.21
N GLU A 160 1.98 29.81 -1.55
CA GLU A 160 0.56 29.44 -1.41
C GLU A 160 -0.31 30.38 -2.25
N ALA A 161 -1.29 29.84 -2.97
CA ALA A 161 -2.22 30.63 -3.81
C ALA A 161 -1.47 31.62 -4.73
N ASP A 162 -1.70 32.92 -4.56
CA ASP A 162 -1.06 33.98 -5.37
C ASP A 162 0.39 34.30 -4.96
N ASP A 163 0.93 33.66 -3.91
CA ASP A 163 2.32 33.83 -3.51
C ASP A 163 3.24 33.00 -4.42
N PRO A 164 4.14 33.63 -5.20
CA PRO A 164 5.08 32.91 -6.05
C PRO A 164 6.17 32.16 -5.26
N GLY A 165 6.30 32.37 -3.95
CA GLY A 165 7.33 31.73 -3.11
C GLY A 165 8.74 32.12 -3.56
N ASP A 166 9.64 31.14 -3.68
CA ASP A 166 11.02 31.36 -4.13
C ASP A 166 11.10 31.90 -5.58
N PHE A 167 10.00 31.85 -6.34
CA PHE A 167 9.94 32.32 -7.72
C PHE A 167 9.57 33.81 -7.84
N ALA A 168 9.39 34.52 -6.73
CA ALA A 168 8.97 35.92 -6.72
C ALA A 168 9.89 36.83 -7.56
N GLY A 169 9.33 37.46 -8.60
CA GLY A 169 10.04 38.43 -9.44
C GLY A 169 11.13 37.83 -10.34
N LEU A 170 11.07 36.53 -10.62
CA LEU A 170 12.02 35.83 -11.49
C LEU A 170 11.44 35.59 -12.89
N GLU A 171 12.27 35.79 -13.92
CA GLU A 171 11.94 35.52 -15.32
C GLU A 171 12.45 34.13 -15.71
N LEU A 172 11.54 33.18 -15.92
CA LEU A 172 11.88 31.78 -16.23
C LEU A 172 11.54 31.33 -17.65
N GLU A 173 10.85 32.15 -18.44
CA GLU A 173 10.51 31.81 -19.82
C GLU A 173 11.76 31.43 -20.64
N GLY A 174 11.80 30.17 -21.11
CA GLY A 174 12.93 29.61 -21.86
C GLY A 174 14.22 29.39 -21.04
N ALA A 175 14.15 29.48 -19.71
CA ALA A 175 15.29 29.32 -18.82
C ALA A 175 15.40 27.89 -18.26
N ILE A 176 16.60 27.53 -17.81
CA ILE A 176 16.85 26.34 -17.00
C ILE A 176 16.95 26.79 -15.55
N ALA A 177 15.98 26.39 -14.72
CA ALA A 177 15.95 26.77 -13.31
C ALA A 177 17.03 26.03 -12.52
N VAL A 178 17.70 26.69 -11.58
CA VAL A 178 18.69 26.08 -10.68
C VAL A 178 18.21 26.23 -9.25
N ALA A 179 17.88 25.11 -8.59
CA ALA A 179 17.37 25.11 -7.21
C ALA A 179 18.23 24.26 -6.29
N LEU A 180 18.42 24.73 -5.06
CA LEU A 180 18.96 23.95 -3.97
C LEU A 180 17.97 22.88 -3.52
N LEU A 181 18.50 21.75 -3.06
CA LEU A 181 17.70 20.74 -2.39
C LEU A 181 17.11 21.22 -1.06
N GLY A 182 16.07 20.52 -0.61
CA GLY A 182 15.37 20.83 0.64
C GLY A 182 14.66 22.18 0.59
N ALA A 183 14.67 22.91 1.70
CA ALA A 183 14.10 24.24 1.82
C ALA A 183 14.95 25.09 2.78
N ALA A 184 14.84 26.41 2.66
CA ALA A 184 15.46 27.32 3.61
C ALA A 184 14.84 27.17 5.02
N ASP A 185 13.53 26.91 5.06
CA ASP A 185 12.82 26.54 6.27
C ASP A 185 12.86 25.01 6.46
N PRO A 186 13.52 24.48 7.50
CA PRO A 186 13.56 23.05 7.78
C PRO A 186 12.19 22.46 8.16
N HIS A 187 11.20 23.30 8.45
CA HIS A 187 9.82 22.89 8.74
C HIS A 187 8.87 23.04 7.54
N ALA A 188 9.39 23.39 6.37
CA ALA A 188 8.58 23.51 5.16
C ALA A 188 7.84 22.18 4.87
N PRO A 189 6.57 22.25 4.41
CA PRO A 189 5.79 21.04 4.15
C PRO A 189 6.49 20.12 3.13
N PRO A 190 6.62 18.81 3.41
CA PRO A 190 7.24 17.87 2.47
C PRO A 190 6.61 17.89 1.07
N ALA A 191 5.31 18.18 0.97
CA ALA A 191 4.59 18.30 -0.30
C ALA A 191 5.09 19.44 -1.21
N LYS A 192 5.90 20.37 -0.69
CA LYS A 192 6.45 21.50 -1.46
C LYS A 192 7.96 21.40 -1.68
N THR A 193 8.64 20.67 -0.81
CA THR A 193 10.10 20.54 -0.84
C THR A 193 10.56 19.36 -1.69
N ARG A 194 9.63 18.51 -2.14
CA ARG A 194 9.88 17.41 -3.08
C ARG A 194 10.38 17.94 -4.42
N PRO A 195 11.37 17.28 -5.06
CA PRO A 195 11.84 17.63 -6.40
C PRO A 195 10.71 17.84 -7.41
N GLN A 196 9.75 16.91 -7.48
CA GLN A 196 8.62 16.96 -8.43
C GLN A 196 7.84 18.28 -8.33
N SER A 197 7.49 18.70 -7.11
CA SER A 197 6.78 19.95 -6.85
C SER A 197 7.55 21.18 -7.33
N LYS A 198 8.89 21.16 -7.19
CA LYS A 198 9.74 22.27 -7.66
C LYS A 198 9.85 22.30 -9.18
N LEU A 199 9.95 21.13 -9.82
CA LEU A 199 9.98 20.99 -11.27
C LEU A 199 8.68 21.50 -11.89
N ILE A 200 7.54 21.05 -11.37
CA ILE A 200 6.20 21.53 -11.77
C ILE A 200 6.12 23.05 -11.61
N ALA A 201 6.51 23.60 -10.46
CA ALA A 201 6.46 25.04 -10.23
C ALA A 201 7.35 25.85 -11.19
N ALA A 202 8.51 25.32 -11.58
CA ALA A 202 9.40 25.94 -12.56
C ALA A 202 8.82 25.85 -13.99
N ARG A 203 8.31 24.68 -14.39
CA ARG A 203 7.64 24.44 -15.68
C ARG A 203 6.48 25.40 -15.89
N ASP A 204 5.58 25.49 -14.91
CA ASP A 204 4.39 26.34 -14.97
C ASP A 204 4.72 27.83 -15.12
N ARG A 205 5.98 28.22 -14.89
CA ARG A 205 6.52 29.58 -15.04
C ARG A 205 7.39 29.75 -16.30
N GLY A 206 7.35 28.78 -17.22
CA GLY A 206 8.01 28.84 -18.52
C GLY A 206 9.44 28.29 -18.55
N ALA A 207 9.92 27.67 -17.48
CA ALA A 207 11.21 26.99 -17.51
C ALA A 207 11.18 25.82 -18.49
N VAL A 208 12.28 25.60 -19.21
CA VAL A 208 12.45 24.50 -20.18
C VAL A 208 13.32 23.37 -19.67
N GLY A 209 13.74 23.44 -18.40
CA GLY A 209 14.57 22.44 -17.74
C GLY A 209 14.97 22.85 -16.33
N MET A 210 15.55 21.93 -15.56
CA MET A 210 15.93 22.18 -14.18
C MET A 210 17.25 21.52 -13.75
N VAL A 211 17.99 22.19 -12.89
CA VAL A 211 19.14 21.66 -12.15
C VAL A 211 18.79 21.63 -10.67
N LEU A 212 18.75 20.44 -10.09
CA LEU A 212 18.60 20.20 -8.67
C LEU A 212 19.99 20.07 -8.05
N TRP A 213 20.32 20.95 -7.12
CA TRP A 213 21.69 21.12 -6.65
C TRP A 213 21.83 20.83 -5.15
N ASP A 214 22.70 19.87 -4.79
CA ASP A 214 23.18 19.68 -3.43
C ASP A 214 24.70 19.90 -3.36
N PRO A 215 25.17 21.03 -2.81
CA PRO A 215 26.60 21.30 -2.72
C PRO A 215 27.33 20.44 -1.67
N ASN A 216 26.61 19.70 -0.83
CA ASN A 216 27.17 18.99 0.32
C ASN A 216 27.16 17.47 0.16
N SER A 217 26.38 16.94 -0.79
CA SER A 217 26.20 15.50 -0.99
C SER A 217 26.43 15.11 -2.44
N ASP A 218 27.05 13.94 -2.64
CA ASP A 218 27.06 13.22 -3.92
C ASP A 218 26.17 11.96 -3.84
N ALA A 219 25.48 11.74 -2.72
CA ALA A 219 24.62 10.57 -2.56
C ALA A 219 23.51 10.62 -3.62
N PRO A 220 23.46 9.63 -4.54
CA PRO A 220 22.43 9.63 -5.55
C PRO A 220 21.08 9.40 -4.90
N TRP A 221 20.02 9.99 -5.48
CA TRP A 221 18.68 9.56 -5.16
C TRP A 221 18.42 8.20 -5.78
N ALA A 222 17.77 7.33 -5.01
CA ALA A 222 17.11 6.14 -5.51
C ALA A 222 16.13 6.54 -6.63
N ASN A 223 16.33 6.00 -7.83
CA ASN A 223 15.39 6.12 -8.94
C ASN A 223 14.44 4.93 -8.93
N HIS A 224 13.62 4.86 -7.88
CA HIS A 224 12.71 3.73 -7.64
C HIS A 224 11.29 4.23 -7.42
N GLY A 225 10.31 3.41 -7.83
CA GLY A 225 8.87 3.72 -7.80
C GLY A 225 8.35 4.33 -9.10
N GLN A 226 7.05 4.61 -9.17
CA GLN A 226 6.41 5.00 -10.44
C GLN A 226 7.07 6.22 -11.10
N PHE A 227 7.47 6.06 -12.35
CA PHE A 227 7.99 7.16 -13.17
C PHE A 227 6.87 8.15 -13.49
N SER A 228 7.15 9.44 -13.35
CA SER A 228 6.24 10.51 -13.77
C SER A 228 6.95 11.38 -14.80
N GLU A 229 6.35 11.49 -15.99
CA GLU A 229 6.78 12.42 -17.03
C GLU A 229 6.38 13.84 -16.62
N LEU A 230 7.39 14.70 -16.38
CA LEU A 230 7.22 16.06 -15.83
C LEU A 230 7.37 17.15 -16.91
N GLU A 231 7.47 16.75 -18.18
CA GLU A 231 7.52 17.59 -19.40
C GLU A 231 8.77 18.49 -19.55
N ILE A 232 9.53 18.70 -18.47
CA ILE A 232 10.84 19.35 -18.53
C ILE A 232 11.95 18.42 -18.03
N PRO A 233 13.13 18.42 -18.68
CA PRO A 233 14.26 17.62 -18.25
C PRO A 233 14.89 18.17 -16.98
N ALA A 234 15.41 17.28 -16.12
CA ALA A 234 16.10 17.69 -14.91
C ALA A 234 17.35 16.85 -14.61
N VAL A 235 18.37 17.50 -14.05
CA VAL A 235 19.60 16.82 -13.60
C VAL A 235 19.90 17.14 -12.15
N PHE A 236 20.45 16.16 -11.45
CA PHE A 236 20.99 16.35 -10.11
C PHE A 236 22.48 16.70 -10.18
N VAL A 237 22.88 17.80 -9.58
CA VAL A 237 24.29 18.20 -9.43
C VAL A 237 24.66 18.10 -7.96
N GLY A 238 25.56 17.17 -7.63
CA GLY A 238 26.11 16.99 -6.28
C GLY A 238 27.31 17.89 -5.97
N LYS A 239 27.98 17.58 -4.86
CA LYS A 239 29.23 18.21 -4.43
C LYS A 239 30.31 18.18 -5.53
N ALA A 240 30.46 17.08 -6.26
CA ALA A 240 31.45 16.92 -7.32
C ALA A 240 31.23 17.90 -8.51
N GLY A 241 29.98 18.18 -8.88
CA GLY A 241 29.63 19.10 -9.97
C GLY A 241 29.50 20.57 -9.55
N THR A 242 29.62 20.87 -8.26
CA THR A 242 29.34 22.20 -7.69
C THR A 242 30.24 23.30 -8.23
N GLU A 243 31.55 23.07 -8.36
CA GLU A 243 32.46 24.10 -8.88
C GLU A 243 32.14 24.45 -10.34
N ALA A 244 31.85 23.45 -11.17
CA ALA A 244 31.49 23.64 -12.57
C ALA A 244 30.16 24.39 -12.74
N LEU A 245 29.14 24.06 -11.93
CA LEU A 245 27.87 24.78 -11.93
C LEU A 245 28.06 26.26 -11.51
N ARG A 246 28.86 26.52 -10.48
CA ARG A 246 29.16 27.90 -10.05
C ARG A 246 29.90 28.69 -11.12
N ASP A 247 30.85 28.08 -11.80
CA ASP A 247 31.58 28.71 -12.91
C ASP A 247 30.65 29.02 -14.09
N ALA A 248 29.73 28.10 -14.43
CA ALA A 248 28.72 28.32 -15.46
C ALA A 248 27.82 29.52 -15.16
N MET A 249 27.44 29.68 -13.89
CA MET A 249 26.63 30.82 -13.41
C MET A 249 27.46 32.07 -13.12
N ARG A 250 28.80 31.98 -13.13
CA ARG A 250 29.75 33.05 -12.75
C ARG A 250 29.51 33.60 -11.34
N VAL A 251 29.19 32.72 -10.41
CA VAL A 251 28.99 33.04 -9.00
C VAL A 251 30.25 32.68 -8.22
N GLY A 252 30.70 33.57 -7.33
CA GLY A 252 31.92 33.34 -6.54
C GLY A 252 31.79 32.19 -5.54
N LYS A 253 32.90 31.83 -4.88
CA LYS A 253 32.96 30.78 -3.83
C LYS A 253 32.21 31.11 -2.52
N GLN A 254 31.34 32.12 -2.51
CA GLN A 254 30.54 32.50 -1.33
C GLN A 254 29.35 31.54 -1.13
N ALA A 255 28.58 31.74 -0.04
CA ALA A 255 27.31 31.06 0.22
C ALA A 255 26.37 31.08 -1.00
N ALA A 256 25.26 30.32 -0.95
CA ALA A 256 24.30 30.13 -2.05
C ALA A 256 24.13 31.38 -2.95
N PRO A 257 24.07 31.23 -4.29
CA PRO A 257 23.91 32.36 -5.20
C PRO A 257 22.76 33.27 -4.79
N LYS A 258 22.83 34.54 -5.19
CA LYS A 258 21.68 35.42 -5.00
C LYS A 258 20.51 34.95 -5.86
N LEU A 259 19.29 35.05 -5.33
CA LEU A 259 18.08 34.77 -6.09
C LEU A 259 18.07 35.57 -7.41
N GLY A 260 17.72 34.90 -8.51
CA GLY A 260 17.75 35.47 -9.86
C GLY A 260 19.15 35.58 -10.50
N ALA A 261 20.22 35.11 -9.85
CA ALA A 261 21.53 35.02 -10.48
C ALA A 261 21.45 34.15 -11.74
N SER A 262 21.93 34.67 -12.87
CA SER A 262 21.79 34.00 -14.15
C SER A 262 23.09 33.86 -14.93
N SER A 263 23.17 32.80 -15.75
CA SER A 263 24.29 32.63 -16.67
C SER A 263 24.21 33.62 -17.83
N ARG A 264 25.37 34.05 -18.34
CA ARG A 264 25.43 34.90 -19.54
C ARG A 264 25.18 34.14 -20.83
N ALA A 265 25.64 32.90 -20.89
CA ALA A 265 25.48 32.02 -22.05
C ALA A 265 24.39 30.97 -21.75
N ALA A 266 23.72 30.53 -22.80
CA ALA A 266 22.84 29.38 -22.70
C ALA A 266 23.65 28.09 -22.49
N VAL A 267 23.08 27.18 -21.75
CA VAL A 267 23.61 25.83 -21.52
C VAL A 267 22.71 24.81 -22.20
N GLU A 268 23.30 23.70 -22.58
CA GLU A 268 22.61 22.50 -23.05
C GLU A 268 22.35 21.60 -21.84
N LEU A 269 21.13 21.10 -21.76
CA LEU A 269 20.70 20.10 -20.79
C LEU A 269 20.12 18.90 -21.56
N HIS A 270 20.68 17.73 -21.33
CA HIS A 270 20.32 16.50 -22.05
C HIS A 270 20.14 15.37 -21.04
N THR A 271 18.96 14.78 -21.03
CA THR A 271 18.53 13.66 -20.18
C THR A 271 17.88 12.60 -21.08
N PRO A 272 18.68 11.83 -21.85
CA PRO A 272 18.16 10.77 -22.71
C PRO A 272 17.80 9.57 -21.85
N ILE A 273 16.57 9.55 -21.35
CA ILE A 273 16.09 8.54 -20.41
C ILE A 273 15.01 7.66 -21.05
N GLU A 274 14.77 6.52 -20.44
CA GLU A 274 13.63 5.66 -20.74
C GLU A 274 13.03 5.14 -19.43
N PRO A 275 11.70 4.97 -19.34
CA PRO A 275 11.08 4.33 -18.19
C PRO A 275 11.65 2.94 -17.97
N VAL A 276 11.87 2.57 -16.71
CA VAL A 276 12.22 1.20 -16.34
C VAL A 276 10.93 0.44 -16.09
N VAL A 277 10.71 -0.61 -16.87
CA VAL A 277 9.61 -1.55 -16.67
C VAL A 277 10.21 -2.86 -16.17
N LEU A 278 9.78 -3.27 -14.97
CA LEU A 278 10.13 -4.53 -14.36
C LEU A 278 8.99 -5.53 -14.58
N SER A 279 9.33 -6.81 -14.77
CA SER A 279 8.34 -7.89 -14.83
C SER A 279 8.40 -8.71 -13.54
N THR A 280 7.27 -8.84 -12.86
CA THR A 280 7.10 -9.68 -11.66
C THR A 280 5.79 -10.46 -11.78
N ALA A 281 5.34 -11.12 -10.71
CA ALA A 281 4.12 -11.91 -10.73
C ALA A 281 3.40 -11.96 -9.38
N ASN A 282 2.12 -12.30 -9.42
CA ASN A 282 1.44 -12.95 -8.31
C ASN A 282 1.56 -14.47 -8.49
N LEU A 283 1.60 -15.22 -7.40
CA LEU A 283 1.54 -16.69 -7.45
C LEU A 283 0.25 -17.15 -6.82
N LEU A 284 -0.53 -17.92 -7.57
CA LEU A 284 -1.86 -18.37 -7.19
C LEU A 284 -1.93 -19.90 -7.22
N GLY A 285 -2.26 -20.48 -6.07
CA GLY A 285 -2.57 -21.90 -5.91
C GLY A 285 -3.99 -22.10 -5.42
N VAL A 286 -4.68 -23.13 -5.92
CA VAL A 286 -6.09 -23.38 -5.64
C VAL A 286 -6.27 -24.76 -5.03
N LEU A 287 -6.99 -24.83 -3.91
CA LEU A 287 -7.60 -26.07 -3.44
C LEU A 287 -9.07 -26.10 -3.90
N PRO A 288 -9.44 -26.90 -4.91
CA PRO A 288 -10.77 -26.87 -5.53
C PRO A 288 -11.84 -27.49 -4.64
N GLY A 289 -12.91 -26.75 -4.35
CA GLY A 289 -14.01 -27.21 -3.51
C GLY A 289 -14.84 -28.35 -4.11
N SER A 290 -15.64 -29.02 -3.30
CA SER A 290 -16.45 -30.17 -3.72
C SER A 290 -17.86 -29.83 -4.21
N ALA A 291 -18.38 -28.63 -3.91
CA ALA A 291 -19.73 -28.24 -4.35
C ALA A 291 -19.83 -28.15 -5.89
N PRO A 292 -21.03 -28.05 -6.50
CA PRO A 292 -21.14 -27.76 -7.92
C PRO A 292 -20.49 -26.41 -8.28
N ALA A 293 -19.76 -26.35 -9.40
CA ALA A 293 -18.91 -25.21 -9.79
C ALA A 293 -19.66 -23.87 -9.82
N GLU A 294 -20.93 -23.87 -10.22
CA GLU A 294 -21.81 -22.71 -10.29
C GLU A 294 -22.23 -22.16 -8.91
N THR A 295 -22.09 -22.98 -7.86
CA THR A 295 -22.42 -22.60 -6.47
C THR A 295 -21.19 -22.43 -5.58
N ARG A 296 -20.03 -22.96 -5.99
CA ARG A 296 -18.77 -22.84 -5.26
C ARG A 296 -18.46 -21.37 -5.02
N LYS A 297 -18.14 -21.04 -3.78
CA LYS A 297 -17.58 -19.75 -3.42
C LYS A 297 -16.06 -19.84 -3.36
N ARG A 298 -15.41 -18.71 -3.13
CA ARG A 298 -13.95 -18.61 -2.98
C ARG A 298 -13.59 -17.94 -1.67
N VAL A 299 -12.62 -18.47 -0.94
CA VAL A 299 -11.94 -17.76 0.14
C VAL A 299 -10.52 -17.48 -0.31
N ILE A 300 -10.14 -16.21 -0.36
CA ILE A 300 -8.79 -15.80 -0.77
C ILE A 300 -7.95 -15.62 0.50
N ILE A 301 -6.74 -16.19 0.49
CA ILE A 301 -5.81 -16.21 1.63
C ILE A 301 -4.46 -15.76 1.06
N GLY A 302 -3.92 -14.62 1.52
CA GLY A 302 -2.71 -14.09 0.89
C GLY A 302 -1.82 -13.21 1.75
N ALA A 303 -0.63 -12.96 1.22
CA ALA A 303 0.45 -12.12 1.76
C ALA A 303 1.31 -11.62 0.59
N HIS A 304 2.10 -10.55 0.73
CA HIS A 304 3.05 -10.16 -0.32
C HIS A 304 4.40 -10.86 -0.16
N MET A 305 5.05 -11.17 -1.27
CA MET A 305 6.32 -11.87 -1.32
C MET A 305 7.50 -10.99 -1.70
N ASP A 306 7.29 -9.71 -2.05
CA ASP A 306 8.37 -8.78 -2.35
C ASP A 306 8.79 -7.95 -1.14
N HIS A 307 10.02 -7.45 -1.14
CA HIS A 307 10.51 -6.48 -0.16
C HIS A 307 11.54 -5.52 -0.78
N LEU A 308 12.24 -4.75 0.06
CA LEU A 308 12.96 -3.53 -0.34
C LEU A 308 14.35 -3.73 -0.96
N GLY A 309 14.80 -4.96 -1.21
CA GLY A 309 16.09 -5.21 -1.83
C GLY A 309 17.27 -4.64 -1.02
N LEU A 310 17.98 -3.66 -1.58
CA LEU A 310 19.10 -2.96 -0.92
C LEU A 310 18.70 -1.64 -0.22
N GLY A 311 17.40 -1.41 -0.06
CA GLY A 311 16.83 -0.17 0.50
C GLY A 311 16.42 0.78 -0.61
N THR A 312 15.13 0.74 -0.98
CA THR A 312 14.51 1.69 -1.91
C THR A 312 14.00 2.95 -1.19
N SER A 313 13.18 3.76 -1.86
CA SER A 313 12.59 4.99 -1.31
C SER A 313 11.72 4.79 -0.06
N SER A 314 11.27 3.55 0.20
CA SER A 314 10.48 3.18 1.38
C SER A 314 11.33 2.78 2.60
N SER A 315 12.66 2.67 2.46
CA SER A 315 13.54 2.30 3.58
C SER A 315 13.51 3.32 4.72
N LEU A 316 13.46 2.82 5.95
CA LEU A 316 13.57 3.61 7.19
C LEU A 316 15.01 3.62 7.76
N ALA A 317 15.99 3.17 6.98
CA ALA A 317 17.43 3.27 7.26
C ALA A 317 18.11 4.25 6.26
N PRO A 318 17.85 5.57 6.37
CA PRO A 318 18.30 6.54 5.37
C PRO A 318 19.82 6.56 5.23
N GLY A 319 20.31 6.39 4.00
CA GLY A 319 21.74 6.41 3.67
C GLY A 319 22.46 5.08 3.88
N GLU A 320 21.75 4.04 4.33
CA GLU A 320 22.27 2.68 4.40
C GLU A 320 21.89 1.92 3.13
N HIS A 321 22.89 1.30 2.47
CA HIS A 321 22.70 0.47 1.29
C HIS A 321 23.06 -0.97 1.65
N ALA A 322 22.12 -1.64 2.30
CA ALA A 322 22.26 -2.98 2.84
C ALA A 322 21.01 -3.81 2.53
N ILE A 323 21.15 -5.13 2.58
CA ILE A 323 20.05 -6.04 2.28
C ILE A 323 18.94 -5.85 3.32
N HIS A 324 17.71 -5.63 2.84
CA HIS A 324 16.50 -5.62 3.65
C HIS A 324 15.87 -7.00 3.51
N ASN A 325 16.15 -7.88 4.48
CA ASN A 325 15.71 -9.28 4.40
C ASN A 325 14.20 -9.44 4.55
N GLY A 326 13.58 -8.63 5.42
CA GLY A 326 12.13 -8.60 5.56
C GLY A 326 11.58 -9.87 6.20
N ALA A 327 12.18 -10.29 7.30
CA ALA A 327 11.80 -11.51 8.00
C ALA A 327 10.37 -11.43 8.56
N ASP A 328 10.00 -10.28 9.13
CA ASP A 328 8.62 -10.02 9.49
C ASP A 328 7.84 -9.46 8.29
N ASP A 329 8.46 -8.55 7.53
CA ASP A 329 7.87 -7.83 6.39
C ASP A 329 8.40 -8.32 5.02
N ASN A 330 7.79 -9.31 4.37
CA ASN A 330 6.62 -10.06 4.79
C ASN A 330 6.82 -11.55 4.58
N ALA A 331 8.05 -12.03 4.82
CA ALA A 331 8.35 -13.45 4.81
C ALA A 331 7.47 -14.22 5.82
N SER A 332 7.16 -13.60 6.97
CA SER A 332 6.28 -14.19 7.99
C SER A 332 4.86 -14.47 7.46
N GLY A 333 4.25 -13.53 6.71
CA GLY A 333 2.92 -13.70 6.12
C GLY A 333 2.91 -14.79 5.05
N VAL A 334 3.92 -14.80 4.17
CA VAL A 334 4.08 -15.86 3.15
C VAL A 334 4.22 -17.23 3.80
N ALA A 335 5.02 -17.34 4.86
CA ALA A 335 5.19 -18.60 5.59
C ALA A 335 3.87 -19.11 6.19
N VAL A 336 3.07 -18.21 6.78
CA VAL A 336 1.73 -18.56 7.30
C VAL A 336 0.77 -19.01 6.19
N VAL A 337 0.77 -18.33 5.04
CA VAL A 337 -0.06 -18.71 3.87
C VAL A 337 0.29 -20.12 3.38
N LEU A 338 1.58 -20.44 3.27
CA LEU A 338 2.05 -21.75 2.82
C LEU A 338 1.74 -22.87 3.82
N GLU A 339 1.92 -22.62 5.11
CA GLU A 339 1.60 -23.60 6.16
C GLU A 339 0.09 -23.83 6.26
N LEU A 340 -0.72 -22.77 6.13
CA LEU A 340 -2.18 -22.88 6.01
C LEU A 340 -2.61 -23.69 4.79
N ALA A 341 -1.94 -23.51 3.64
CA ALA A 341 -2.22 -24.29 2.44
C ALA A 341 -2.00 -25.78 2.68
N ALA A 342 -0.85 -26.15 3.26
CA ALA A 342 -0.51 -27.53 3.57
C ALA A 342 -1.51 -28.15 4.57
N ALA A 343 -1.92 -27.40 5.59
CA ALA A 343 -2.83 -27.89 6.60
C ALA A 343 -4.29 -28.01 6.10
N LEU A 344 -4.78 -27.01 5.35
CA LEU A 344 -6.13 -27.03 4.76
C LEU A 344 -6.27 -28.04 3.61
N ALA A 345 -5.17 -28.44 2.98
CA ALA A 345 -5.15 -29.53 2.00
C ALA A 345 -5.51 -30.90 2.62
N GLN A 346 -5.39 -31.05 3.95
CA GLN A 346 -5.78 -32.27 4.66
C GLN A 346 -7.29 -32.43 4.86
N LEU A 347 -8.08 -31.38 4.57
CA LEU A 347 -9.54 -31.44 4.65
C LEU A 347 -10.11 -32.39 3.59
N THR A 348 -11.09 -33.20 3.98
CA THR A 348 -11.81 -34.04 3.01
C THR A 348 -12.62 -33.16 2.05
N PRO A 349 -12.96 -33.65 0.84
CA PRO A 349 -13.81 -32.91 -0.08
C PRO A 349 -15.11 -32.42 0.56
N GLU A 350 -15.74 -33.21 1.44
CA GLU A 350 -16.98 -32.86 2.13
C GLU A 350 -16.81 -31.69 3.11
N GLN A 351 -15.63 -31.56 3.72
CA GLN A 351 -15.27 -30.46 4.62
C GLN A 351 -14.88 -29.18 3.86
N ARG A 352 -14.65 -29.28 2.54
CA ARG A 352 -14.20 -28.19 1.67
C ARG A 352 -15.17 -28.01 0.49
N PRO A 353 -16.40 -27.49 0.73
CA PRO A 353 -17.36 -27.25 -0.33
C PRO A 353 -16.96 -26.13 -1.28
N HIS A 354 -16.16 -25.16 -0.82
CA HIS A 354 -15.76 -23.96 -1.56
C HIS A 354 -14.27 -24.01 -1.92
N ASP A 355 -13.90 -23.22 -2.92
CA ASP A 355 -12.51 -23.11 -3.36
C ASP A 355 -11.71 -22.27 -2.33
N LEU A 356 -10.52 -22.74 -1.97
CA LEU A 356 -9.55 -21.94 -1.24
C LEU A 356 -8.47 -21.49 -2.22
N VAL A 357 -8.26 -20.19 -2.32
CA VAL A 357 -7.28 -19.58 -3.23
C VAL A 357 -6.17 -18.98 -2.38
N PHE A 358 -4.98 -19.54 -2.49
CA PHE A 358 -3.78 -19.05 -1.82
C PHE A 358 -3.02 -18.17 -2.79
N VAL A 359 -2.65 -16.97 -2.37
CA VAL A 359 -1.95 -16.01 -3.21
C VAL A 359 -0.77 -15.38 -2.50
N THR A 360 0.37 -15.31 -3.19
CA THR A 360 1.48 -14.45 -2.78
C THR A 360 1.64 -13.30 -3.79
N PHE A 361 1.43 -12.07 -3.33
CA PHE A 361 1.41 -10.88 -4.19
C PHE A 361 2.82 -10.36 -4.47
N GLY A 362 3.09 -9.91 -5.68
CA GLY A 362 4.30 -9.16 -6.01
C GLY A 362 4.09 -7.65 -5.94
N ALA A 363 5.18 -6.89 -5.79
CA ALA A 363 5.21 -5.43 -5.83
C ALA A 363 4.20 -4.72 -4.91
N GLU A 364 4.01 -5.22 -3.68
CA GLU A 364 3.23 -4.54 -2.64
C GLU A 364 3.94 -3.25 -2.20
N GLU A 365 5.26 -3.32 -2.03
CA GLU A 365 6.10 -2.22 -1.52
C GLU A 365 6.13 -1.01 -2.46
N MET A 366 5.76 -1.26 -3.71
CA MET A 366 5.64 -0.27 -4.78
C MET A 366 4.22 0.33 -4.87
N GLY A 367 3.30 -0.07 -3.98
CA GLY A 367 1.96 0.48 -3.86
C GLY A 367 0.82 -0.50 -4.19
N LEU A 368 0.87 -1.72 -3.66
CA LEU A 368 -0.16 -2.77 -3.79
C LEU A 368 -0.38 -3.24 -5.25
N LEU A 369 0.67 -3.21 -6.08
CA LEU A 369 0.51 -3.38 -7.52
C LEU A 369 0.03 -4.80 -7.89
N GLY A 370 0.53 -5.82 -7.19
CA GLY A 370 0.10 -7.21 -7.39
C GLY A 370 -1.37 -7.45 -7.05
N SER A 371 -1.83 -7.04 -5.87
CA SER A 371 -3.24 -7.24 -5.50
C SER A 371 -4.22 -6.43 -6.35
N LYS A 372 -3.85 -5.21 -6.75
CA LYS A 372 -4.63 -4.42 -7.72
C LYS A 372 -4.76 -5.16 -9.04
N HIS A 373 -3.64 -5.63 -9.59
CA HIS A 373 -3.63 -6.38 -10.83
C HIS A 373 -4.53 -7.62 -10.76
N MET A 374 -4.45 -8.41 -9.68
CA MET A 374 -5.30 -9.59 -9.48
C MET A 374 -6.80 -9.23 -9.45
N VAL A 375 -7.16 -8.20 -8.69
CA VAL A 375 -8.56 -7.80 -8.51
C VAL A 375 -9.17 -7.22 -9.78
N GLU A 376 -8.38 -6.51 -10.58
CA GLU A 376 -8.76 -5.96 -11.88
C GLU A 376 -8.93 -7.06 -12.94
N ALA A 377 -8.02 -8.03 -12.94
CA ALA A 377 -8.10 -9.19 -13.83
C ALA A 377 -9.26 -10.13 -13.47
N LEU A 378 -9.72 -10.15 -12.21
CA LEU A 378 -10.79 -11.03 -11.75
C LEU A 378 -12.16 -10.62 -12.33
N PRO A 379 -12.80 -11.46 -13.17
CA PRO A 379 -14.10 -11.12 -13.75
C PRO A 379 -15.16 -10.83 -12.69
N LYS A 380 -16.06 -9.87 -12.93
CA LYS A 380 -17.10 -9.48 -11.97
C LYS A 380 -17.92 -10.67 -11.44
N SER A 381 -18.19 -11.67 -12.29
CA SER A 381 -18.90 -12.90 -11.91
C SER A 381 -18.12 -13.75 -10.91
N GLU A 382 -16.80 -13.86 -11.09
CA GLU A 382 -15.92 -14.60 -10.19
C GLU A 382 -15.66 -13.83 -8.90
N ARG A 383 -15.50 -12.51 -8.99
CA ARG A 383 -15.38 -11.64 -7.82
C ARG A 383 -16.61 -11.70 -6.92
N ALA A 384 -17.82 -11.77 -7.49
CA ALA A 384 -19.06 -11.95 -6.74
C ALA A 384 -19.16 -13.32 -6.01
N ARG A 385 -18.29 -14.28 -6.34
CA ARG A 385 -18.19 -15.58 -5.65
C ARG A 385 -17.19 -15.57 -4.50
N VAL A 386 -16.40 -14.50 -4.34
CA VAL A 386 -15.47 -14.37 -3.20
C VAL A 386 -16.25 -14.10 -1.92
N LEU A 387 -16.12 -14.97 -0.92
CA LEU A 387 -16.72 -14.79 0.41
C LEU A 387 -15.98 -13.71 1.19
N ALA A 388 -14.65 -13.85 1.21
CA ALA A 388 -13.76 -12.94 1.90
C ALA A 388 -12.33 -13.09 1.37
N MET A 389 -11.52 -12.08 1.64
CA MET A 389 -10.08 -12.13 1.52
C MET A 389 -9.44 -11.94 2.91
N LEU A 390 -8.56 -12.87 3.28
CA LEU A 390 -7.78 -12.84 4.51
C LEU A 390 -6.32 -12.53 4.13
N ASN A 391 -5.79 -11.43 4.66
CA ASN A 391 -4.44 -10.94 4.35
C ASN A 391 -3.52 -11.05 5.57
N PHE A 392 -2.30 -11.54 5.37
CA PHE A 392 -1.26 -11.60 6.38
C PHE A 392 -0.12 -10.66 6.00
N ASP A 393 0.20 -9.77 6.91
CA ASP A 393 1.27 -8.79 6.78
C ASP A 393 1.92 -8.65 8.14
N MET A 394 3.25 -8.81 8.23
CA MET A 394 4.00 -8.67 9.48
C MET A 394 3.34 -9.44 10.65
N VAL A 395 3.28 -10.76 10.54
CA VAL A 395 2.62 -11.65 11.52
C VAL A 395 3.58 -12.44 12.40
N GLY A 396 4.88 -12.17 12.28
CA GLY A 396 5.98 -12.81 12.96
C GLY A 396 6.44 -12.11 14.24
N ARG A 397 5.72 -11.11 14.77
CA ARG A 397 6.12 -10.38 15.99
C ARG A 397 5.07 -10.40 17.09
N LEU A 398 4.18 -11.39 17.13
CA LEU A 398 3.14 -11.50 18.15
C LEU A 398 3.73 -11.86 19.54
N ARG A 399 4.21 -10.86 20.29
CA ARG A 399 4.82 -11.07 21.62
C ARG A 399 3.77 -11.34 22.70
N ASP A 400 4.23 -11.92 23.81
CA ASP A 400 3.42 -12.15 25.01
C ASP A 400 2.70 -10.87 25.47
N GLN A 401 1.37 -10.96 25.63
CA GLN A 401 0.43 -9.89 26.05
C GLN A 401 0.07 -8.81 25.01
N GLU A 402 0.69 -8.84 23.84
CA GLU A 402 0.31 -7.95 22.74
C GLU A 402 -1.00 -8.40 22.10
N ALA A 403 -1.72 -7.43 21.52
CA ALA A 403 -2.95 -7.73 20.80
C ALA A 403 -2.61 -7.88 19.32
N LEU A 404 -3.10 -8.96 18.71
CA LEU A 404 -3.08 -9.10 17.26
C LEU A 404 -3.98 -8.02 16.65
N ALA A 405 -3.44 -7.21 15.74
CA ALA A 405 -4.24 -6.28 14.97
C ALA A 405 -5.02 -7.05 13.89
N LEU A 406 -6.34 -7.03 14.00
CA LEU A 406 -7.27 -7.59 13.05
C LEU A 406 -8.13 -6.45 12.49
N ASN A 407 -7.77 -5.96 11.30
CA ASN A 407 -8.48 -4.87 10.63
C ASN A 407 -9.53 -5.42 9.66
N GLY A 408 -10.49 -4.59 9.25
CA GLY A 408 -11.59 -5.00 8.37
C GLY A 408 -12.75 -5.72 9.06
N THR A 409 -12.76 -5.78 10.40
CA THR A 409 -13.79 -6.50 11.18
C THR A 409 -15.22 -5.96 11.00
N GLY A 410 -15.39 -4.77 10.42
CA GLY A 410 -16.67 -4.17 10.10
C GLY A 410 -17.11 -4.32 8.64
N THR A 411 -16.31 -4.96 7.77
CA THR A 411 -16.63 -5.04 6.32
C THR A 411 -17.69 -6.08 5.97
N ALA A 412 -18.13 -6.87 6.95
CA ALA A 412 -19.27 -7.77 6.83
C ALA A 412 -20.09 -7.78 8.13
N LYS A 413 -21.41 -7.92 8.02
CA LYS A 413 -22.31 -7.99 9.20
C LYS A 413 -22.04 -9.21 10.07
N GLU A 414 -21.54 -10.27 9.47
CA GLU A 414 -21.35 -11.58 10.09
C GLU A 414 -19.99 -11.72 10.79
N TRP A 415 -19.06 -10.77 10.60
CA TRP A 415 -17.73 -10.85 11.21
C TRP A 415 -17.74 -11.00 12.73
N PRO A 416 -18.55 -10.23 13.51
CA PRO A 416 -18.57 -10.39 14.96
C PRO A 416 -18.90 -11.83 15.41
N GLU A 417 -19.90 -12.46 14.80
CA GLU A 417 -20.30 -13.85 15.10
C GLU A 417 -19.21 -14.84 14.69
N LEU A 418 -18.65 -14.69 13.48
CA LEU A 418 -17.61 -15.58 12.97
C LEU A 418 -16.32 -15.51 13.79
N LEU A 419 -15.95 -14.31 14.25
CA LEU A 419 -14.77 -14.11 15.09
C LEU A 419 -14.98 -14.63 16.52
N GLU A 420 -16.18 -14.50 17.08
CA GLU A 420 -16.51 -15.13 18.38
C GLU A 420 -16.41 -16.66 18.30
N LEU A 421 -16.88 -17.26 17.20
CA LEU A 421 -16.75 -18.70 16.95
C LEU A 421 -15.30 -19.13 16.75
N ALA A 422 -14.52 -18.35 15.99
CA ALA A 422 -13.15 -18.70 15.63
C ALA A 422 -12.11 -18.39 16.72
N ASN A 423 -12.43 -17.52 17.68
CA ASN A 423 -11.53 -17.10 18.75
C ASN A 423 -12.13 -17.35 20.16
N PRO A 424 -12.49 -18.61 20.48
CA PRO A 424 -13.14 -18.93 21.75
C PRO A 424 -12.23 -18.60 22.94
N THR A 425 -12.82 -18.33 24.10
CA THR A 425 -12.06 -18.17 25.35
C THR A 425 -11.37 -19.49 25.71
N GLY A 426 -10.06 -19.46 26.00
CA GLY A 426 -9.28 -20.64 26.35
C GLY A 426 -7.81 -20.48 25.97
N ASP A 427 -7.09 -21.60 25.89
CA ASP A 427 -5.64 -21.62 25.66
C ASP A 427 -5.22 -21.10 24.26
N THR A 428 -6.13 -21.16 23.29
CA THR A 428 -5.91 -20.68 21.91
C THR A 428 -6.48 -19.28 21.65
N HIS A 429 -6.98 -18.61 22.70
CA HIS A 429 -7.58 -17.28 22.59
C HIS A 429 -6.51 -16.22 22.33
N LEU A 430 -6.65 -15.49 21.22
CA LEU A 430 -5.81 -14.33 20.94
C LEU A 430 -6.54 -13.05 21.32
N LYS A 431 -5.82 -12.15 21.98
CA LYS A 431 -6.32 -10.79 22.22
C LYS A 431 -6.35 -10.06 20.89
N LEU A 432 -7.54 -9.63 20.45
CA LEU A 432 -7.71 -8.89 19.20
C LEU A 432 -7.84 -7.40 19.48
N ALA A 433 -7.10 -6.59 18.73
CA ALA A 433 -7.29 -5.15 18.58
C ALA A 433 -7.38 -4.85 17.08
N GLY A 434 -7.81 -3.67 16.64
CA GLY A 434 -7.83 -3.35 15.21
C GLY A 434 -8.97 -2.42 14.82
N THR A 435 -9.09 -2.17 13.52
CA THR A 435 -10.11 -1.26 12.98
C THR A 435 -11.26 -2.02 12.33
N SER A 436 -12.41 -1.35 12.27
CA SER A 436 -13.58 -1.87 11.57
C SER A 436 -13.51 -1.67 10.05
N ASP A 437 -12.77 -0.66 9.58
CA ASP A 437 -12.68 -0.37 8.15
C ASP A 437 -11.71 -1.32 7.43
N GLY A 438 -11.98 -1.59 6.15
CA GLY A 438 -11.17 -2.46 5.30
C GLY A 438 -10.06 -1.73 4.54
N TRP A 439 -9.75 -0.48 4.91
CA TRP A 439 -8.63 0.25 4.34
C TRP A 439 -7.38 0.06 5.20
N GLY A 440 -6.26 -0.21 4.56
CA GLY A 440 -4.97 -0.33 5.19
C GLY A 440 -3.85 -0.23 4.15
N PRO A 441 -2.60 -0.05 4.58
CA PRO A 441 -1.45 -0.05 3.69
C PRO A 441 -1.02 -1.49 3.38
N SER A 442 -1.93 -2.33 2.87
CA SER A 442 -1.61 -3.72 2.49
C SER A 442 -2.68 -4.27 1.52
N ASP A 443 -2.42 -5.44 0.93
CA ASP A 443 -3.12 -5.97 -0.25
C ASP A 443 -4.63 -6.15 -0.10
N HIS A 444 -5.14 -6.39 1.12
CA HIS A 444 -6.59 -6.45 1.38
C HIS A 444 -7.34 -5.19 0.92
N ALA A 445 -6.69 -4.03 0.90
CA ALA A 445 -7.33 -2.77 0.50
C ALA A 445 -7.83 -2.81 -0.95
N SER A 446 -7.10 -3.48 -1.85
CA SER A 446 -7.48 -3.67 -3.26
C SER A 446 -8.80 -4.45 -3.38
N PHE A 447 -9.00 -5.46 -2.55
CA PHE A 447 -10.23 -6.27 -2.51
C PHE A 447 -11.40 -5.51 -1.87
N TYR A 448 -11.14 -4.80 -0.77
CA TYR A 448 -12.17 -4.00 -0.10
C TYR A 448 -12.73 -2.90 -1.00
N GLY A 449 -11.87 -2.26 -1.81
CA GLY A 449 -12.26 -1.27 -2.81
C GLY A 449 -13.25 -1.79 -3.85
N GLU A 450 -13.23 -3.10 -4.14
CA GLU A 450 -14.14 -3.74 -5.09
C GLU A 450 -15.32 -4.47 -4.43
N GLY A 451 -15.61 -4.18 -3.16
CA GLY A 451 -16.80 -4.70 -2.46
C GLY A 451 -16.63 -6.11 -1.90
N VAL A 452 -15.39 -6.58 -1.70
CA VAL A 452 -15.10 -7.86 -1.07
C VAL A 452 -14.90 -7.64 0.45
N PRO A 453 -15.54 -8.44 1.32
CA PRO A 453 -15.23 -8.44 2.75
C PRO A 453 -13.80 -8.88 3.02
N VAL A 454 -13.11 -8.21 3.95
CA VAL A 454 -11.70 -8.48 4.22
C VAL A 454 -11.42 -8.63 5.70
N LEU A 455 -10.36 -9.36 6.01
CA LEU A 455 -9.68 -9.33 7.30
C LEU A 455 -8.18 -9.19 7.06
N HIS A 456 -7.54 -8.32 7.80
CA HIS A 456 -6.10 -8.09 7.73
C HIS A 456 -5.45 -8.36 9.09
N PHE A 457 -4.57 -9.35 9.12
CA PHE A 457 -3.82 -9.82 10.28
C PHE A 457 -2.46 -9.14 10.29
N PHE A 458 -2.16 -8.44 11.38
CA PHE A 458 -0.96 -7.61 11.53
C PHE A 458 -0.50 -7.58 12.99
N THR A 459 0.79 -7.73 13.27
CA THR A 459 1.30 -7.72 14.65
C THR A 459 1.77 -6.36 15.14
N GLY A 460 1.73 -5.34 14.28
CA GLY A 460 2.11 -3.97 14.64
C GLY A 460 3.43 -3.56 14.01
N ALA A 461 3.62 -2.25 13.86
CA ALA A 461 4.92 -1.72 13.46
C ALA A 461 5.92 -1.83 14.62
N HIS A 462 7.20 -2.03 14.29
CA HIS A 462 8.29 -2.12 15.24
C HIS A 462 9.54 -1.36 14.75
N ASP A 463 10.54 -1.22 15.62
CA ASP A 463 11.73 -0.41 15.33
C ASP A 463 12.55 -0.94 14.13
N ASP A 464 12.43 -2.21 13.79
CA ASP A 464 13.10 -2.84 12.64
C ASP A 464 12.34 -2.68 11.30
N TYR A 465 11.11 -2.14 11.30
CA TYR A 465 10.27 -2.04 10.09
C TYR A 465 10.99 -1.28 8.97
N HIS A 466 10.97 -1.84 7.75
CA HIS A 466 11.64 -1.29 6.56
C HIS A 466 13.14 -1.00 6.77
N LYS A 467 13.85 -1.81 7.57
CA LYS A 467 15.29 -1.68 7.80
C LYS A 467 16.00 -3.01 7.58
N PRO A 468 17.33 -2.99 7.33
CA PRO A 468 18.15 -4.20 7.27
C PRO A 468 18.09 -5.05 8.55
N SER A 469 17.68 -4.47 9.68
CA SER A 469 17.54 -5.19 10.95
C SER A 469 16.25 -6.02 11.08
N ASP A 470 15.33 -5.99 10.11
CA ASP A 470 14.20 -6.93 10.09
C ASP A 470 14.65 -8.31 9.59
N ASP A 471 15.21 -9.08 10.53
CA ASP A 471 15.91 -10.33 10.28
C ASP A 471 15.38 -11.49 11.15
N LEU A 472 15.75 -12.71 10.77
CA LEU A 472 15.26 -13.99 11.29
C LEU A 472 15.43 -14.13 12.81
N ASP A 473 16.46 -13.53 13.41
CA ASP A 473 16.72 -13.62 14.86
C ASP A 473 15.62 -12.95 15.70
N LYS A 474 14.78 -12.12 15.08
CA LYS A 474 13.67 -11.45 15.74
C LYS A 474 12.34 -12.17 15.61
N LEU A 475 12.24 -13.17 14.74
CA LEU A 475 11.00 -13.84 14.41
C LEU A 475 10.41 -14.59 15.61
N ASP A 476 9.10 -14.45 15.81
CA ASP A 476 8.26 -15.26 16.68
C ASP A 476 7.40 -16.22 15.84
N SER A 477 8.00 -17.36 15.50
CA SER A 477 7.34 -18.37 14.66
C SER A 477 6.16 -19.06 15.36
N ALA A 478 6.17 -19.11 16.70
CA ALA A 478 5.05 -19.68 17.47
C ALA A 478 3.86 -18.71 17.48
N GLY A 479 4.13 -17.40 17.63
CA GLY A 479 3.14 -16.36 17.46
C GLY A 479 2.52 -16.37 16.05
N ALA A 480 3.35 -16.45 15.01
CA ALA A 480 2.88 -16.56 13.63
C ALA A 480 2.03 -17.81 13.38
N ALA A 481 2.41 -18.97 13.95
CA ALA A 481 1.59 -20.18 13.92
C ALA A 481 0.21 -19.93 14.55
N ALA A 482 0.14 -19.34 15.75
CA ALA A 482 -1.11 -19.03 16.43
C ALA A 482 -2.03 -18.07 15.62
N VAL A 483 -1.44 -17.07 14.94
CA VAL A 483 -2.17 -16.19 14.00
C VAL A 483 -2.77 -17.01 12.85
N GLY A 484 -1.97 -17.87 12.23
CA GLY A 484 -2.43 -18.75 11.16
C GLY A 484 -3.52 -19.71 11.63
N GLU A 485 -3.42 -20.30 12.83
CA GLU A 485 -4.46 -21.18 13.38
C GLU A 485 -5.79 -20.46 13.61
N LEU A 486 -5.76 -19.21 14.09
CA LEU A 486 -6.96 -18.37 14.18
C LEU A 486 -7.58 -18.16 12.79
N ALA A 487 -6.77 -17.84 11.78
CA ALA A 487 -7.24 -17.69 10.42
C ALA A 487 -7.79 -19.01 9.85
N GLY A 488 -7.16 -20.16 10.15
CA GLY A 488 -7.67 -21.48 9.81
C GLY A 488 -9.06 -21.73 10.40
N ARG A 489 -9.30 -21.36 11.67
CA ARG A 489 -10.64 -21.42 12.29
C ARG A 489 -11.65 -20.50 11.59
N ILE A 490 -11.24 -19.31 11.18
CA ILE A 490 -12.09 -18.39 10.40
C ILE A 490 -12.43 -19.01 9.04
N VAL A 491 -11.46 -19.61 8.34
CA VAL A 491 -11.67 -20.30 7.06
C VAL A 491 -12.66 -21.45 7.23
N LEU A 492 -12.49 -22.30 8.26
CA LEU A 492 -13.44 -23.38 8.54
C LEU A 492 -14.86 -22.85 8.81
N ALA A 493 -14.98 -21.77 9.59
CA ALA A 493 -16.26 -21.12 9.83
C ALA A 493 -16.90 -20.55 8.55
N LEU A 494 -16.09 -20.07 7.60
CA LEU A 494 -16.56 -19.62 6.28
C LEU A 494 -16.97 -20.80 5.38
N LEU A 495 -16.24 -21.91 5.41
CA LEU A 495 -16.53 -23.11 4.62
C LEU A 495 -17.89 -23.74 5.00
N ASP A 496 -18.26 -23.67 6.27
CA ASP A 496 -19.57 -24.13 6.76
C ASP A 496 -20.76 -23.29 6.26
N ARG A 497 -20.51 -22.12 5.66
CA ARG A 497 -21.58 -21.21 5.20
C ARG A 497 -22.08 -21.57 3.81
N ARG A 498 -23.41 -21.57 3.67
CA ARG A 498 -24.09 -21.64 2.36
C ARG A 498 -24.28 -20.26 1.72
N GLU A 499 -24.43 -19.22 2.54
CA GLU A 499 -24.70 -17.86 2.10
C GLU A 499 -23.42 -17.01 2.08
N SER A 500 -23.35 -16.09 1.11
CA SER A 500 -22.31 -15.07 1.06
C SER A 500 -22.38 -14.13 2.26
N LEU A 501 -21.25 -13.53 2.63
CA LEU A 501 -21.22 -12.49 3.65
C LEU A 501 -21.92 -11.22 3.14
N THR A 502 -22.56 -10.50 4.04
CA THR A 502 -23.20 -9.22 3.72
C THR A 502 -22.17 -8.11 3.79
N TYR A 503 -21.60 -7.72 2.63
CA TYR A 503 -20.63 -6.63 2.56
C TYR A 503 -21.17 -5.32 3.16
N VAL A 504 -20.32 -4.66 3.93
CA VAL A 504 -20.56 -3.35 4.52
C VAL A 504 -19.43 -2.42 4.11
N LYS A 505 -19.79 -1.34 3.41
CA LYS A 505 -18.86 -0.22 3.17
C LYS A 505 -18.78 0.60 4.45
N VAL A 506 -17.70 0.42 5.19
CA VAL A 506 -17.36 1.22 6.37
C VAL A 506 -16.70 2.51 5.90
N GLU A 507 -17.30 3.66 6.25
CA GLU A 507 -16.61 4.95 6.09
C GLU A 507 -15.44 5.01 7.07
N ARG A 508 -14.25 5.29 6.56
CA ARG A 508 -13.02 5.40 7.35
C ARG A 508 -13.17 6.53 8.37
N ALA A 509 -12.92 6.24 9.65
CA ALA A 509 -12.62 7.30 10.61
C ALA A 509 -11.25 7.88 10.24
N SER A 510 -11.16 9.21 10.12
CA SER A 510 -9.97 9.95 9.68
C SER A 510 -8.72 9.54 10.46
N MET A 511 -7.91 8.64 9.90
CA MET A 511 -6.54 8.42 10.34
C MET A 511 -5.68 9.52 9.73
N GLY A 512 -5.02 10.30 10.59
CA GLY A 512 -4.18 11.43 10.22
C GLY A 512 -3.09 11.02 9.24
N ARG A 513 -3.24 11.46 7.99
CA ARG A 513 -2.18 11.58 6.99
C ARG A 513 -2.44 12.92 6.29
N THR A 514 -1.37 13.66 6.00
CA THR A 514 -1.31 15.05 5.50
C THR A 514 -2.66 15.62 5.08
N VAL A 515 -3.24 16.46 5.94
CA VAL A 515 -4.55 17.09 5.70
C VAL A 515 -4.39 18.09 4.56
N PHE A 516 -4.72 17.68 3.33
CA PHE A 516 -4.99 18.65 2.27
C PHE A 516 -6.16 19.52 2.71
N ARG A 517 -6.14 20.83 2.43
CA ARG A 517 -7.23 21.75 2.81
C ARG A 517 -8.56 21.42 2.14
N VAL A 518 -8.54 20.59 1.10
CA VAL A 518 -9.70 20.16 0.32
C VAL A 518 -9.77 18.64 0.15
N SER A 519 -10.97 18.13 -0.07
CA SER A 519 -11.24 16.77 -0.53
C SER A 519 -12.05 16.84 -1.82
N LEU A 520 -11.64 16.07 -2.83
CA LEU A 520 -12.34 15.99 -4.12
C LEU A 520 -13.27 14.76 -4.19
N GLY A 521 -13.14 13.81 -3.25
CA GLY A 521 -13.90 12.56 -3.28
C GLY A 521 -13.51 11.63 -4.43
N THR A 522 -12.32 11.79 -4.99
CA THR A 522 -11.71 10.95 -6.03
C THR A 522 -10.83 9.88 -5.38
N MET A 523 -10.68 8.75 -6.07
CA MET A 523 -9.70 7.71 -5.75
C MET A 523 -8.74 7.58 -6.93
N PRO A 524 -7.51 8.12 -6.82
CA PRO A 524 -6.51 8.00 -7.87
C PRO A 524 -6.19 6.54 -8.18
N ASP A 525 -6.03 6.22 -9.46
CA ASP A 525 -5.47 4.96 -9.93
C ASP A 525 -3.95 5.13 -10.12
N TYR A 526 -3.19 4.64 -9.15
CA TYR A 526 -1.74 4.70 -9.17
C TYR A 526 -1.11 3.65 -10.11
N GLY A 527 -1.86 2.64 -10.57
CA GLY A 527 -1.31 1.57 -11.40
C GLY A 527 -1.31 1.89 -12.89
N ARG A 528 -2.05 2.93 -13.32
CA ARG A 528 -2.31 3.22 -14.73
C ARG A 528 -1.55 4.44 -15.21
N GLU A 529 -0.58 4.23 -16.11
CA GLU A 529 0.14 5.30 -16.79
C GLU A 529 -0.66 5.87 -17.96
N VAL A 530 -1.13 7.11 -17.82
CA VAL A 530 -1.86 7.88 -18.84
C VAL A 530 -1.46 9.35 -18.76
N ASP A 531 -1.63 10.11 -19.84
CA ASP A 531 -1.53 11.57 -19.84
C ASP A 531 -2.74 12.15 -19.10
N GLY A 532 -2.61 12.26 -17.78
CA GLY A 532 -3.65 12.67 -16.83
C GLY A 532 -3.68 11.84 -15.55
N MET A 533 -4.73 12.03 -14.73
CA MET A 533 -4.96 11.24 -13.51
C MET A 533 -6.15 10.31 -13.69
N ALA A 534 -5.87 9.02 -13.89
CA ALA A 534 -6.89 7.97 -13.94
C ALA A 534 -7.56 7.79 -12.56
N LEU A 535 -8.87 7.50 -12.56
CA LEU A 535 -9.64 7.26 -11.35
C LEU A 535 -10.00 5.79 -11.20
N SER A 536 -9.52 5.16 -10.12
CA SER A 536 -9.91 3.81 -9.72
C SER A 536 -11.28 3.81 -9.03
N GLY A 537 -11.76 4.98 -8.61
CA GLY A 537 -13.10 5.18 -8.08
C GLY A 537 -13.45 6.62 -7.74
N VAL A 538 -14.72 6.84 -7.44
CA VAL A 538 -15.25 8.12 -6.97
C VAL A 538 -16.18 7.86 -5.78
N SER A 539 -16.04 8.65 -4.73
CA SER A 539 -16.86 8.59 -3.53
C SER A 539 -18.27 9.09 -3.82
N GLU A 540 -19.26 8.23 -3.59
CA GLU A 540 -20.67 8.55 -3.74
C GLU A 540 -21.06 9.74 -2.85
N GLY A 541 -21.77 10.71 -3.44
CA GLY A 541 -22.13 11.97 -2.75
C GLY A 541 -20.97 12.94 -2.49
N GLY A 542 -19.75 12.65 -2.98
CA GLY A 542 -18.59 13.54 -2.91
C GLY A 542 -18.54 14.57 -4.04
N PRO A 543 -17.64 15.57 -3.96
CA PRO A 543 -17.49 16.63 -4.98
C PRO A 543 -17.32 16.12 -6.41
N ALA A 544 -16.46 15.13 -6.62
CA ALA A 544 -16.21 14.57 -7.95
C ALA A 544 -17.44 13.83 -8.52
N ALA A 545 -18.19 13.10 -7.68
CA ALA A 545 -19.44 12.47 -8.11
C ALA A 545 -20.48 13.54 -8.49
N ALA A 546 -20.58 14.63 -7.71
CA ALA A 546 -21.47 15.76 -8.01
C ALA A 546 -21.08 16.49 -9.31
N ALA A 547 -19.78 16.54 -9.62
CA ALA A 547 -19.26 17.07 -10.88
C ALA A 547 -19.47 16.12 -12.09
N GLY A 548 -19.93 14.88 -11.85
CA GLY A 548 -20.22 13.89 -12.89
C GLY A 548 -19.10 12.91 -13.20
N LEU A 549 -18.01 12.91 -12.42
CA LEU A 549 -16.90 11.97 -12.56
C LEU A 549 -17.30 10.57 -12.06
N GLN A 550 -16.70 9.57 -12.69
CA GLN A 550 -16.96 8.15 -12.48
C GLN A 550 -15.65 7.36 -12.44
N LYS A 551 -15.72 6.12 -11.94
CA LYS A 551 -14.61 5.15 -12.06
C LYS A 551 -14.23 4.99 -13.54
N GLY A 552 -12.93 5.02 -13.83
CA GLY A 552 -12.37 4.86 -15.17
C GLY A 552 -12.10 6.16 -15.93
N ASP A 553 -12.62 7.30 -15.43
CA ASP A 553 -12.32 8.61 -16.00
C ASP A 553 -10.84 8.98 -15.81
N VAL A 554 -10.28 9.79 -16.72
CA VAL A 554 -8.94 10.35 -16.62
C VAL A 554 -9.04 11.88 -16.57
N ILE A 555 -8.68 12.48 -15.43
CA ILE A 555 -8.70 13.93 -15.24
C ILE A 555 -7.52 14.54 -16.01
N THR A 556 -7.79 15.54 -16.85
CA THR A 556 -6.78 16.23 -17.68
C THR A 556 -6.58 17.69 -17.29
N ARG A 557 -7.51 18.31 -16.53
CA ARG A 557 -7.37 19.68 -16.01
C ARG A 557 -8.23 19.92 -14.78
N ILE A 558 -7.71 20.68 -13.81
CA ILE A 558 -8.48 21.23 -12.68
C ILE A 558 -8.18 22.72 -12.55
N GLY A 559 -9.21 23.56 -12.66
CA GLY A 559 -9.08 25.01 -12.68
C GLY A 559 -8.20 25.48 -13.84
N ALA A 560 -7.15 26.23 -13.51
CA ALA A 560 -6.17 26.71 -14.49
C ALA A 560 -5.03 25.70 -14.76
N ARG A 561 -4.95 24.61 -13.98
CA ARG A 561 -3.82 23.67 -13.99
C ARG A 561 -4.14 22.46 -14.85
N ALA A 562 -3.34 22.25 -15.89
CA ALA A 562 -3.33 21.00 -16.64
C ALA A 562 -2.81 19.85 -15.75
N VAL A 563 -3.34 18.66 -15.94
CA VAL A 563 -2.99 17.46 -15.18
C VAL A 563 -2.48 16.43 -16.17
N HIS A 564 -1.18 16.12 -16.10
CA HIS A 564 -0.53 15.13 -16.97
C HIS A 564 -0.13 13.86 -16.21
N ASN A 565 -0.01 13.96 -14.88
CA ASN A 565 0.41 12.87 -14.01
C ASN A 565 -0.16 13.07 -12.60
N ILE A 566 0.20 12.17 -11.68
CA ILE A 566 -0.26 12.23 -10.30
C ILE A 566 0.31 13.42 -9.52
N ASP A 567 1.55 13.83 -9.78
CA ASP A 567 2.15 14.95 -9.06
C ASP A 567 1.45 16.27 -9.42
N ASP A 568 1.08 16.48 -10.68
CA ASP A 568 0.24 17.61 -11.12
C ASP A 568 -1.13 17.58 -10.42
N TYR A 569 -1.73 16.39 -10.36
CA TYR A 569 -3.01 16.18 -9.68
C TYR A 569 -2.93 16.54 -8.20
N MET A 570 -1.89 16.08 -7.50
CA MET A 570 -1.67 16.39 -6.08
C MET A 570 -1.32 17.87 -5.86
N ALA A 571 -0.60 18.51 -6.79
CA ALA A 571 -0.29 19.93 -6.74
C ALA A 571 -1.55 20.81 -6.78
N CYS A 572 -2.61 20.38 -7.50
CA CYS A 572 -3.89 21.08 -7.53
C CYS A 572 -4.46 21.31 -6.12
N PHE A 573 -4.26 20.39 -5.17
CA PHE A 573 -4.87 20.48 -3.83
C PHE A 573 -4.40 21.69 -3.00
N GLY A 574 -3.24 22.26 -3.33
CA GLY A 574 -2.76 23.50 -2.69
C GLY A 574 -3.45 24.76 -3.20
N GLU A 575 -3.98 24.74 -4.43
CA GLU A 575 -4.60 25.89 -5.10
C GLU A 575 -6.12 25.94 -4.91
N LEU A 576 -6.70 24.84 -4.45
CA LEU A 576 -8.14 24.69 -4.31
C LEU A 576 -8.62 25.16 -2.94
N GLU A 577 -9.78 25.83 -2.94
CA GLU A 577 -10.46 26.27 -1.73
C GLU A 577 -11.77 25.50 -1.49
N PRO A 578 -12.05 25.06 -0.25
CA PRO A 578 -13.34 24.45 0.10
C PRO A 578 -14.52 25.34 -0.26
N GLY A 579 -15.50 24.79 -0.97
CA GLY A 579 -16.73 25.49 -1.33
C GLY A 579 -16.62 26.44 -2.53
N VAL A 580 -15.44 26.59 -3.13
CA VAL A 580 -15.23 27.40 -4.34
C VAL A 580 -15.27 26.49 -5.57
N ALA A 581 -16.24 26.70 -6.45
CA ALA A 581 -16.34 25.91 -7.68
C ALA A 581 -15.18 26.23 -8.63
N VAL A 582 -14.56 25.19 -9.18
CA VAL A 582 -13.55 25.26 -10.23
C VAL A 582 -14.00 24.44 -11.43
N GLU A 583 -13.58 24.85 -12.61
CA GLU A 583 -13.77 24.05 -13.82
C GLU A 583 -12.91 22.79 -13.75
N ILE A 584 -13.43 21.66 -14.23
CA ILE A 584 -12.69 20.40 -14.34
C ILE A 584 -12.90 19.81 -15.73
N GLU A 585 -11.85 19.21 -16.27
CA GLU A 585 -11.86 18.49 -17.54
C GLU A 585 -11.38 17.05 -17.32
N TRP A 586 -12.05 16.10 -17.97
CA TRP A 586 -11.66 14.69 -17.94
C TRP A 586 -12.01 14.00 -19.25
N THR A 587 -11.39 12.86 -19.52
CA THR A 587 -11.76 11.99 -20.64
C THR A 587 -12.51 10.76 -20.14
N ARG A 588 -13.55 10.37 -20.89
CA ARG A 588 -14.30 9.13 -20.70
C ARG A 588 -14.44 8.46 -22.05
N ASP A 589 -13.99 7.21 -22.16
CA ASP A 589 -14.01 6.44 -23.41
C ASP A 589 -13.40 7.20 -24.60
N GLY A 590 -12.35 8.01 -24.35
CA GLY A 590 -11.67 8.84 -25.34
C GLY A 590 -12.36 10.15 -25.72
N ALA A 591 -13.52 10.48 -25.12
CA ALA A 591 -14.20 11.76 -25.32
C ALA A 591 -13.96 12.72 -24.15
N THR A 592 -13.58 13.96 -24.46
CA THR A 592 -13.42 15.03 -23.46
C THR A 592 -14.77 15.46 -22.89
N GLN A 593 -14.83 15.57 -21.57
CA GLN A 593 -15.94 16.05 -20.77
C GLN A 593 -15.46 17.26 -19.94
N THR A 594 -16.36 18.19 -19.66
CA THR A 594 -16.10 19.32 -18.78
C THR A 594 -17.21 19.45 -17.74
N GLY A 595 -16.87 19.99 -16.58
CA GLY A 595 -17.79 20.13 -15.46
C GLY A 595 -17.34 21.17 -14.45
N GLN A 596 -18.12 21.30 -13.38
CA GLN A 596 -17.82 22.16 -12.25
C GLN A 596 -17.62 21.30 -11.01
N LEU A 597 -16.41 21.35 -10.45
CA LEU A 597 -16.02 20.67 -9.23
C LEU A 597 -16.03 21.68 -8.09
N THR A 598 -16.78 21.41 -7.03
CA THR A 598 -16.75 22.23 -5.80
C THR A 598 -16.05 21.44 -4.70
N PRO A 599 -14.75 21.64 -4.45
CA PRO A 599 -14.00 20.90 -3.44
C PRO A 599 -14.67 21.04 -2.07
N ALA A 600 -14.73 19.94 -1.31
CA ALA A 600 -15.24 19.98 0.06
C ALA A 600 -14.10 20.23 1.04
N ALA A 601 -14.39 20.81 2.21
CA ALA A 601 -13.44 20.73 3.31
C ALA A 601 -13.26 19.24 3.69
N PRO A 602 -12.06 18.81 4.10
CA PRO A 602 -11.87 17.51 4.72
C PRO A 602 -12.89 17.39 5.84
N ARG A 603 -13.67 16.30 5.85
CA ARG A 603 -14.61 16.08 6.96
C ARG A 603 -13.77 16.00 8.24
N SER A 604 -13.82 17.03 9.07
CA SER A 604 -13.19 17.03 10.38
C SER A 604 -13.95 16.05 11.25
N LYS A 605 -13.32 14.94 11.63
CA LYS A 605 -13.71 14.15 12.80
C LYS A 605 -12.46 13.75 13.56
#